data_AF-A0A925JBM1-F1
#
_entry.id   AF-A0A925JBM1-F1
#
_cell.length_a   1.000
_cell.length_b   1.000
_cell.length_c   1.000
_cell.angle_alpha   90.00
_cell.angle_beta   90.00
_cell.angle_gamma   90.00
#
_symmetry.space_group_name_H-M   'P 1'
#
loop_
_entity.id
_entity.type
_entity.pdbx_description
1 polymer ?
#
loop_
_entity_poly.entity_id
_entity_poly.type
_entity_poly.pdbx_seq_one_letter_code
_entity_poly.pdbx_strand_id
1 'polypeptide(L)'
;MIPPENALTSGAAPYNVFHILFGAFGLLLVFSKNEGYIRGFNIGFGLIDLYQAAASFLHLFPERLFQWTRVDDVLHIVIGAALVLVGFFGNKKRN
;
A
#
# COMPACT_ATOMS: atom_id res chain seq x y z
N MET A 1 -14.27 14.82 11.63
CA MET A 1 -14.48 13.75 10.64
C MET A 1 -14.99 14.41 9.37
N ILE A 2 -14.47 14.03 8.21
CA ILE A 2 -14.96 14.56 6.92
C ILE A 2 -16.32 13.91 6.66
N PRO A 3 -17.37 14.66 6.30
CA PRO A 3 -18.66 14.09 5.93
C PRO A 3 -18.48 13.04 4.81
N PRO A 4 -19.19 11.89 4.83
CA PRO A 4 -19.00 10.81 3.85
C PRO A 4 -19.08 11.28 2.38
N GLU A 5 -19.94 12.26 2.10
CA GLU A 5 -20.11 12.88 0.79
C GLU A 5 -18.88 13.67 0.29
N ASN A 6 -17.98 14.04 1.21
CA ASN A 6 -16.75 14.77 0.92
C ASN A 6 -15.50 13.87 1.04
N ALA A 7 -15.67 12.59 1.39
CA ALA A 7 -14.55 11.65 1.50
C ALA A 7 -14.15 11.14 0.11
N LEU A 8 -12.91 11.41 -0.29
CA LEU A 8 -12.36 10.93 -1.56
C LEU A 8 -11.91 9.47 -1.50
N THR A 9 -11.44 9.02 -0.34
CA THR A 9 -10.91 7.68 -0.09
C THR A 9 -11.82 6.91 0.87
N SER A 10 -11.66 5.59 0.91
CA SER A 10 -12.42 4.74 1.81
C SER A 10 -12.19 5.12 3.28
N GLY A 11 -13.29 5.19 4.03
CA GLY A 11 -13.29 5.36 5.48
C GLY A 11 -13.44 4.05 6.25
N ALA A 12 -13.43 2.90 5.58
CA ALA A 12 -13.72 1.60 6.20
C ALA A 12 -12.67 1.27 7.28
N ALA A 13 -13.13 0.86 8.46
CA ALA A 13 -12.24 0.54 9.58
C ALA A 13 -11.20 -0.55 9.25
N PRO A 14 -11.55 -1.67 8.57
CA PRO A 14 -10.55 -2.67 8.18
C PRO A 14 -9.46 -2.12 7.26
N TYR A 15 -9.83 -1.23 6.34
CA TYR A 15 -8.89 -0.58 5.41
C TYR A 15 -7.91 0.34 6.15
N ASN A 16 -8.42 1.15 7.08
CA ASN A 16 -7.59 2.04 7.90
C ASN A 16 -6.63 1.26 8.81
N VAL A 17 -7.13 0.19 9.46
CA VAL A 17 -6.31 -0.65 10.34
C VAL A 17 -5.19 -1.33 9.54
N PHE A 18 -5.49 -1.85 8.35
CA PHE A 18 -4.49 -2.42 7.46
C PHE A 18 -3.35 -1.42 7.19
N HIS A 19 -3.67 -0.20 6.76
CA HIS A 19 -2.66 0.82 6.45
C HIS A 19 -1.84 1.25 7.67
N ILE A 20 -2.48 1.42 8.83
CA ILE A 20 -1.79 1.79 10.07
C ILE A 20 -0.79 0.70 10.46
N LEU A 21 -1.21 -0.57 10.45
CA LEU A 21 -0.36 -1.69 10.85
C LEU A 21 0.83 -1.86 9.89
N PHE A 22 0.59 -1.87 8.59
CA PHE A 22 1.67 -2.04 7.61
C PHE A 22 2.57 -0.81 7.51
N GLY A 23 2.01 0.40 7.62
CA GLY A 23 2.80 1.64 7.69
C GLY A 23 3.72 1.66 8.92
N ALA A 24 3.21 1.27 10.09
CA ALA A 24 4.02 1.14 11.31
C ALA A 24 5.10 0.06 11.16
N PHE A 25 4.75 -1.09 10.59
CA PHE A 25 5.71 -2.17 10.33
C PHE A 25 6.82 -1.74 9.36
N GLY A 26 6.48 -1.08 8.26
CA GLY A 26 7.45 -0.52 7.32
C GLY A 26 8.39 0.48 8.00
N LEU A 27 7.86 1.34 8.88
CA LEU A 27 8.66 2.27 9.67
C LEU A 27 9.64 1.52 10.61
N LEU A 28 9.20 0.45 11.27
CA LEU A 28 10.08 -0.40 12.10
C LEU A 28 11.21 -1.03 11.28
N LEU A 29 10.94 -1.44 10.05
CA LEU A 29 11.98 -1.98 9.17
C LEU A 29 13.04 -0.95 8.79
N VAL A 30 12.67 0.33 8.64
CA VAL A 30 13.66 1.41 8.42
C VAL A 30 14.63 1.51 9.60
N PHE A 31 14.15 1.38 10.84
CA PHE A 31 15.02 1.40 12.03
C PHE A 31 15.98 0.20 12.10
N SER A 32 15.66 -0.92 11.45
CA SER A 32 16.56 -2.08 11.36
C SER A 32 17.81 -1.80 10.51
N LYS A 33 17.77 -0.79 9.63
CA LYS A 33 18.83 -0.47 8.63
C LYS A 33 19.21 -1.66 7.73
N ASN A 34 18.39 -2.70 7.68
CA ASN A 34 18.60 -3.85 6.82
C ASN A 34 17.97 -3.60 5.46
N GLU A 35 18.81 -3.30 4.47
CA GLU A 35 18.37 -3.01 3.09
C GLU A 35 17.56 -4.17 2.48
N GLY A 36 17.89 -5.42 2.83
CA GLY A 36 17.15 -6.60 2.36
C GLY A 36 15.71 -6.62 2.85
N TYR A 37 15.46 -6.31 4.13
CA TYR A 37 14.11 -6.24 4.69
C TYR A 37 13.32 -5.05 4.15
N ILE A 38 13.94 -3.88 4.06
CA ILE A 38 13.29 -2.67 3.51
C ILE A 38 12.90 -2.91 2.04
N ARG A 39 13.79 -3.52 1.27
CA ARG A 39 13.55 -3.91 -0.12
C ARG A 39 12.41 -4.91 -0.24
N GLY A 40 12.46 -5.98 0.56
CA GLY A 40 11.42 -7.01 0.59
C GLY A 40 10.06 -6.43 0.93
N PHE A 41 9.99 -5.52 1.90
CA PHE A 41 8.77 -4.82 2.27
C PHE A 41 8.24 -3.93 1.14
N ASN A 42 9.08 -3.10 0.50
CA ASN A 42 8.64 -2.24 -0.60
C ASN A 42 8.06 -3.07 -1.76
N ILE A 43 8.72 -4.17 -2.14
CA ILE A 43 8.20 -5.05 -3.20
C ILE A 43 6.90 -5.71 -2.75
N GLY A 44 6.87 -6.31 -1.55
CA GLY A 44 5.71 -7.03 -1.03
C GLY A 44 4.49 -6.13 -0.85
N PHE A 45 4.65 -5.00 -0.16
CA PHE A 45 3.57 -4.04 0.05
C PHE A 45 3.11 -3.40 -1.25
N GLY A 46 4.05 -3.06 -2.15
CA GLY A 46 3.69 -2.55 -3.47
C GLY A 46 2.90 -3.54 -4.32
N LEU A 47 3.21 -4.84 -4.26
CA LEU A 47 2.41 -5.88 -4.91
C LEU A 47 1.02 -6.03 -4.28
N ILE A 48 0.90 -5.85 -2.96
CA ILE A 48 -0.39 -5.87 -2.28
C ILE A 48 -1.25 -4.69 -2.73
N ASP A 49 -0.68 -3.48 -2.83
CA ASP A 49 -1.41 -2.31 -3.36
C ASP A 49 -1.91 -2.58 -4.80
N LEU A 50 -1.05 -3.08 -5.68
CA LEU A 50 -1.44 -3.43 -7.05
C LEU A 50 -2.53 -4.52 -7.08
N TYR A 51 -2.46 -5.50 -6.18
CA TYR A 51 -3.52 -6.47 -5.99
C TYR A 51 -4.83 -5.82 -5.53
N GLN A 52 -4.80 -4.88 -4.58
CA GLN A 52 -6.01 -4.20 -4.10
C GLN A 52 -6.69 -3.43 -5.23
N ALA A 53 -5.93 -2.74 -6.08
CA ALA A 53 -6.47 -2.10 -7.28
C ALA A 53 -7.11 -3.14 -8.22
N ALA A 54 -6.41 -4.24 -8.54
CA ALA A 54 -6.96 -5.30 -9.39
C ALA A 54 -8.21 -5.97 -8.78
N ALA A 55 -8.20 -6.22 -7.47
CA ALA A 55 -9.30 -6.80 -6.72
C ALA A 55 -10.54 -5.90 -6.72
N SER A 56 -10.36 -4.57 -6.66
CA SER A 56 -11.42 -3.58 -6.81
C SER A 56 -12.12 -3.69 -8.18
N PHE A 57 -11.35 -3.85 -9.28
CA PHE A 57 -11.94 -4.02 -10.62
C PHE A 57 -12.59 -5.38 -10.85
N LEU A 58 -12.06 -6.44 -10.22
CA LEU A 58 -12.50 -7.82 -10.43
C LEU A 58 -13.50 -8.31 -9.36
N HIS A 59 -13.89 -7.43 -8.44
CA HIS A 59 -14.75 -7.73 -7.29
C HIS A 59 -14.25 -8.89 -6.41
N LEU A 60 -12.94 -8.93 -6.17
CA LEU A 60 -12.28 -9.95 -5.37
C LEU A 60 -12.14 -9.55 -3.90
N PHE A 61 -11.92 -10.54 -3.04
CA PHE A 61 -11.60 -10.27 -1.63
C PHE A 61 -10.35 -9.37 -1.50
N PRO A 62 -10.30 -8.39 -0.57
CA PRO A 62 -11.31 -8.00 0.44
C PRO A 62 -12.21 -6.80 0.07
N GLU A 63 -12.61 -6.61 -1.20
CA GLU A 63 -13.35 -5.42 -1.66
C GLU A 63 -14.51 -4.99 -0.73
N ARG A 64 -15.36 -5.94 -0.33
CA ARG A 64 -16.52 -5.64 0.54
C ARG A 64 -16.15 -5.11 1.92
N LEU A 65 -14.98 -5.49 2.45
CA LEU A 65 -14.49 -5.05 3.74
C LEU A 65 -13.79 -3.70 3.65
N PHE A 66 -13.07 -3.47 2.55
CA PHE A 66 -12.21 -2.30 2.38
C PHE A 66 -12.93 -1.14 1.69
N GLN A 67 -14.02 -1.41 0.95
CA GLN A 67 -14.89 -0.40 0.33
C GLN A 67 -14.10 0.65 -0.47
N TRP A 68 -13.14 0.20 -1.28
CA TRP A 68 -12.26 1.08 -2.04
C TRP A 68 -13.04 2.02 -2.95
N THR A 69 -12.58 3.26 -3.03
CA THR A 69 -13.06 4.24 -4.00
C THR A 69 -12.17 4.24 -5.26
N ARG A 70 -12.61 4.94 -6.30
CA ARG A 70 -11.77 5.18 -7.48
C ARG A 70 -10.46 5.92 -7.16
N VAL A 71 -10.48 6.79 -6.14
CA VAL A 71 -9.26 7.49 -5.72
C VAL A 71 -8.31 6.51 -5.03
N ASP A 72 -8.83 5.59 -4.22
CA ASP A 72 -8.01 4.51 -3.65
C ASP A 72 -7.38 3.64 -4.75
N ASP A 73 -8.13 3.27 -5.79
CA ASP A 73 -7.58 2.49 -6.93
C ASP A 73 -6.38 3.20 -7.57
N VAL A 74 -6.50 4.50 -7.85
CA VAL A 74 -5.43 5.31 -8.44
C VAL A 74 -4.23 5.40 -7.49
N LEU A 75 -4.47 5.62 -6.20
CA LEU A 75 -3.41 5.67 -5.20
C LEU A 75 -2.67 4.34 -5.11
N HIS A 76 -3.38 3.22 -5.03
CA HIS A 76 -2.78 1.90 -4.99
C HIS A 76 -1.96 1.59 -6.25
N ILE A 77 -2.42 1.99 -7.44
CA ILE A 77 -1.64 1.82 -8.67
C ILE A 77 -0.35 2.63 -8.62
N VAL A 78 -0.45 3.92 -8.29
CA VAL A 78 0.71 4.84 -8.32
C VAL A 78 1.73 4.49 -7.23
N ILE A 79 1.26 4.32 -5.99
CA ILE A 79 2.11 4.00 -4.83
C ILE A 79 2.65 2.58 -4.98
N GLY A 80 1.81 1.62 -5.32
CA GLY A 80 2.20 0.23 -5.51
C GLY A 80 3.28 0.06 -6.57
N ALA A 81 3.10 0.68 -7.74
CA ALA A 81 4.12 0.69 -8.78
C ALA A 81 5.41 1.37 -8.31
N ALA A 82 5.32 2.53 -7.65
CA ALA A 82 6.50 3.23 -7.14
C ALA A 82 7.28 2.39 -6.13
N LEU A 83 6.61 1.72 -5.19
CA LEU A 83 7.24 0.86 -4.19
C LEU A 83 7.92 -0.35 -4.82
N VAL A 84 7.27 -1.01 -5.78
CA VAL A 84 7.88 -2.12 -6.53
C VAL A 84 9.12 -1.63 -7.27
N LEU A 85 9.04 -0.52 -7.99
CA LEU A 85 10.18 0.06 -8.71
C LEU A 85 11.33 0.42 -7.76
N VAL A 86 11.06 1.11 -6.66
CA VAL A 86 12.08 1.44 -5.65
C VAL A 86 12.68 0.17 -5.04
N GLY A 87 11.87 -0.85 -4.77
CA GLY A 87 12.33 -2.14 -4.31
C GLY A 87 13.25 -2.85 -5.31
N PHE A 88 12.96 -2.80 -6.61
CA PHE A 88 13.83 -3.43 -7.61
C PHE A 88 15.10 -2.63 -7.92
N PHE A 89 14.98 -1.30 -8.04
CA PHE A 89 16.02 -0.42 -8.57
C PHE A 89 16.76 0.41 -7.52
N GLY A 90 16.28 0.43 -6.27
CA GLY A 90 16.85 1.24 -5.18
C GLY A 90 18.27 0.85 -4.77
N ASN A 91 18.83 -0.23 -5.32
CA ASN A 91 20.22 -0.61 -5.08
C ASN A 91 21.19 0.19 -5.95
N LYS A 92 21.70 1.28 -5.38
CA LYS A 92 23.03 1.82 -5.73
C LYS A 92 24.01 1.32 -4.69
N LYS A 93 24.98 0.50 -5.11
CA LYS A 93 26.13 0.11 -4.29
C LYS A 93 26.66 1.34 -3.53
N ARG A 94 26.67 1.25 -2.20
CA ARG A 94 27.58 2.06 -1.39
C ARG A 94 28.98 1.49 -1.65
N ASN A 95 29.68 2.07 -2.62
CA ASN A 95 31.12 1.88 -2.78
C ASN A 95 31.83 2.44 -1.55
#